data_AF-A0A847G0G7-F1
#
_entry.id   AF-A0A847G0G7-F1
#
_cell.length_a   1.000
_cell.length_b   1.000
_cell.length_c   1.000
_cell.angle_alpha   90.00
_cell.angle_beta   90.00
_cell.angle_gamma   90.00
#
_symmetry.space_group_name_H-M   'P 1'
#
loop_
_entity.id
_entity.type
_entity.pdbx_description
1 polymer ?
#
loop_
_entity_poly.entity_id
_entity_poly.type
_entity_poly.pdbx_seq_one_letter_code
_entity_poly.pdbx_strand_id
1 'polypeptide(L)'
;MNLIALQLPIGIFLAAIIALATFFTGSLSRSGATGAFLLGSIIFGIGGFGWSILLLAFFISSTLLSRLSNGKKREIEANFSKGTRRDGFQVTANGAVAGVCVLLFPLLGGPAWLWAGFAGALAAANADTWATEIGILGKTKPRMITNCKPVEPGTSGGVSLSGFLAAFGGSLFIAFLAVVFKPDQVQNNLENNIILSLIVTVAGIAGSLVDSILGAGSQAMYFCDICKKETEKHPLHGCGNPTRHIRGLAWLNNDWVNLFCTLTGSITAALLAIFLISSPVSLSGEQGAEMTKLDFSSPVFAYNQPIPAKYSCDGQNISPTFSWTGIPADTRSLALIADDPDAPLGTFTHWVVYNLPASQSSLNEGIPAGILSTGGYQGFNSARQNAYMGPCPPAGRNHHYFFRLYALDLEPTLPEGLTADKLSNLIAGHVLASGEWMGTFQR
;
A
#
# COMPACT_ATOMS: atom_id res chain seq x y z
N MET A 1 8.24 -22.50 11.24
CA MET A 1 6.78 -22.63 11.09
C MET A 1 6.33 -21.51 10.17
N ASN A 2 5.69 -21.81 9.05
CA ASN A 2 5.47 -20.84 7.97
C ASN A 2 4.47 -19.77 8.44
N LEU A 3 4.90 -18.50 8.59
CA LEU A 3 4.06 -17.40 9.11
C LEU A 3 2.75 -17.24 8.33
N ILE A 4 2.80 -17.46 7.00
CA ILE A 4 1.64 -17.45 6.09
C ILE A 4 0.65 -18.58 6.42
N ALA A 5 1.14 -19.76 6.80
CA ALA A 5 0.28 -20.91 7.13
C ALA A 5 -0.51 -20.70 8.43
N LEU A 6 -0.04 -19.82 9.32
CA LEU A 6 -0.76 -19.45 10.53
C LEU A 6 -1.65 -18.20 10.34
N GLN A 7 -1.28 -17.30 9.41
CA GLN A 7 -2.02 -16.07 9.14
C GLN A 7 -3.45 -16.33 8.64
N LEU A 8 -3.62 -17.22 7.66
CA LEU A 8 -4.93 -17.52 7.10
C LEU A 8 -5.94 -18.05 8.15
N PRO A 9 -5.63 -19.09 8.96
CA PRO A 9 -6.56 -19.57 9.98
C PRO A 9 -6.82 -18.53 11.08
N ILE A 10 -5.81 -17.74 11.49
CA ILE A 10 -6.00 -16.63 12.44
C ILE A 10 -6.95 -15.58 11.84
N GLY A 11 -6.75 -15.19 10.59
CA GLY A 11 -7.57 -14.20 9.91
C GLY A 11 -9.02 -14.63 9.77
N ILE A 12 -9.27 -15.90 9.38
CA ILE A 12 -10.61 -16.49 9.33
C ILE A 12 -11.27 -16.48 10.72
N PHE A 13 -10.51 -16.86 11.76
CA PHE A 13 -11.02 -16.85 13.12
C PHE A 13 -11.40 -15.44 13.60
N LEU A 14 -10.55 -14.44 13.36
CA LEU A 14 -10.83 -13.05 13.67
C LEU A 14 -12.05 -12.51 12.88
N ALA A 15 -12.15 -12.86 11.60
CA ALA A 15 -13.31 -12.49 10.77
C ALA A 15 -14.61 -13.07 11.34
N ALA A 16 -14.59 -14.32 11.81
CA ALA A 16 -15.75 -14.95 12.45
C ALA A 16 -16.15 -14.23 13.73
N ILE A 17 -15.18 -13.90 14.61
CA ILE A 17 -15.44 -13.16 15.86
C ILE A 17 -16.09 -11.81 15.55
N ILE A 18 -15.51 -11.04 14.64
CA ILE A 18 -16.00 -9.70 14.31
C ILE A 18 -17.38 -9.76 13.66
N ALA A 19 -17.61 -10.70 12.73
CA ALA A 19 -18.92 -10.89 12.09
C ALA A 19 -20.00 -11.29 13.12
N LEU A 20 -19.69 -12.18 14.05
CA LEU A 20 -20.61 -12.56 15.13
C LEU A 20 -20.87 -11.41 16.09
N ALA A 21 -19.84 -10.72 16.56
CA ALA A 21 -19.99 -9.57 17.47
C ALA A 21 -20.83 -8.46 16.84
N THR A 22 -20.60 -8.13 15.57
CA THR A 22 -21.36 -7.10 14.85
C THR A 22 -22.80 -7.52 14.54
N PHE A 23 -23.05 -8.82 14.36
CA PHE A 23 -24.40 -9.38 14.31
C PHE A 23 -25.14 -9.25 15.65
N PHE A 24 -24.50 -9.65 16.75
CA PHE A 24 -25.12 -9.62 18.09
C PHE A 24 -25.33 -8.21 18.63
N THR A 25 -24.48 -7.24 18.26
CA THR A 25 -24.72 -5.81 18.55
C THR A 25 -25.81 -5.18 17.67
N GLY A 26 -26.39 -5.96 16.75
CA GLY A 26 -27.45 -5.51 15.86
C GLY A 26 -26.98 -4.54 14.78
N SER A 27 -25.68 -4.47 14.47
CA SER A 27 -25.13 -3.60 13.43
C SER A 27 -25.27 -4.24 12.03
N LEU A 28 -25.25 -5.57 11.94
CA LEU A 28 -25.41 -6.34 10.71
C LEU A 28 -26.65 -7.25 10.73
N SER A 29 -27.24 -7.49 9.56
CA SER A 29 -28.18 -8.60 9.35
C SER A 29 -27.45 -9.94 9.24
N ARG A 30 -28.18 -11.07 9.12
CA ARG A 30 -27.56 -12.39 8.88
C ARG A 30 -26.75 -12.42 7.58
N SER A 31 -27.30 -11.83 6.51
CA SER A 31 -26.59 -11.71 5.23
C SER A 31 -25.41 -10.74 5.34
N GLY A 32 -25.55 -9.65 6.10
CA GLY A 32 -24.48 -8.71 6.40
C GLY A 32 -23.30 -9.37 7.12
N ALA A 33 -23.59 -10.17 8.15
CA ALA A 33 -22.58 -10.91 8.90
C ALA A 33 -21.85 -11.95 8.02
N THR A 34 -22.58 -12.62 7.13
CA THR A 34 -21.98 -13.56 6.17
C THR A 34 -21.04 -12.84 5.19
N GLY A 35 -21.49 -11.70 4.64
CA GLY A 35 -20.64 -10.87 3.77
C GLY A 35 -19.40 -10.35 4.49
N ALA A 36 -19.56 -9.89 5.75
CA ALA A 36 -18.45 -9.41 6.57
C ALA A 36 -17.46 -10.53 6.91
N PHE A 37 -17.94 -11.75 7.17
CA PHE A 37 -17.10 -12.91 7.40
C PHE A 37 -16.27 -13.27 6.16
N LEU A 38 -16.90 -13.35 4.98
CA LEU A 38 -16.20 -13.69 3.73
C LEU A 38 -15.16 -12.63 3.37
N LEU A 39 -15.54 -11.35 3.38
CA LEU A 39 -14.64 -10.26 3.09
C LEU A 39 -13.52 -10.15 4.14
N GLY A 40 -13.86 -10.27 5.42
CA GLY A 40 -12.90 -10.26 6.52
C GLY A 40 -11.91 -11.43 6.42
N SER A 41 -12.35 -12.62 6.01
CA SER A 41 -11.47 -13.77 5.82
C SER A 41 -10.43 -13.51 4.73
N ILE A 42 -10.81 -12.82 3.65
CA ILE A 42 -9.88 -12.40 2.60
C ILE A 42 -8.89 -11.37 3.15
N ILE A 43 -9.38 -10.29 3.75
CA ILE A 43 -8.53 -9.17 4.17
C ILE A 43 -7.61 -9.56 5.33
N PHE A 44 -8.15 -10.23 6.35
CA PHE A 44 -7.38 -10.64 7.54
C PHE A 44 -6.50 -11.86 7.24
N GLY A 45 -7.00 -12.81 6.45
CA GLY A 45 -6.30 -14.05 6.15
C GLY A 45 -5.22 -13.90 5.10
N ILE A 46 -5.52 -13.25 3.98
CA ILE A 46 -4.59 -13.09 2.84
C ILE A 46 -3.80 -11.80 2.97
N GLY A 47 -4.47 -10.67 3.22
CA GLY A 47 -3.81 -9.37 3.33
C GLY A 47 -2.92 -9.27 4.57
N GLY A 48 -3.43 -9.68 5.73
CA GLY A 48 -2.71 -9.63 6.99
C GLY A 48 -2.86 -8.30 7.72
N PHE A 49 -1.94 -8.00 8.64
CA PHE A 49 -2.14 -7.00 9.68
C PHE A 49 -2.42 -5.58 9.16
N GLY A 50 -1.62 -5.07 8.23
CA GLY A 50 -1.77 -3.69 7.72
C GLY A 50 -3.11 -3.46 7.02
N TRP A 51 -3.49 -4.36 6.11
CA TRP A 51 -4.79 -4.36 5.43
C TRP A 51 -5.96 -4.44 6.40
N SER A 52 -5.81 -5.27 7.44
CA SER A 52 -6.83 -5.45 8.49
C SER A 52 -7.07 -4.14 9.26
N ILE A 53 -6.01 -3.41 9.59
CA ILE A 53 -6.13 -2.14 10.34
C ILE A 53 -6.92 -1.12 9.55
N LEU A 54 -6.64 -0.95 8.25
CA LEU A 54 -7.38 0.03 7.44
C LEU A 54 -8.87 -0.32 7.35
N LEU A 55 -9.20 -1.59 7.13
CA LEU A 55 -10.60 -2.05 7.10
C LEU A 55 -11.30 -1.77 8.44
N LEU A 56 -10.65 -2.14 9.56
CA LEU A 56 -11.19 -1.93 10.90
C LEU A 56 -11.31 -0.44 11.23
N ALA A 57 -10.34 0.38 10.85
CA ALA A 57 -10.36 1.82 11.08
C ALA A 57 -11.52 2.49 10.33
N PHE A 58 -11.73 2.16 9.05
CA PHE A 58 -12.91 2.57 8.30
C PHE A 58 -14.19 2.13 9.02
N PHE A 59 -14.32 0.84 9.32
CA PHE A 59 -15.55 0.29 9.89
C PHE A 59 -15.88 0.89 11.26
N ILE A 60 -14.90 0.96 12.17
CA ILE A 60 -15.06 1.46 13.54
C ILE A 60 -15.35 2.95 13.51
N SER A 61 -14.58 3.75 12.77
CA SER A 61 -14.76 5.20 12.74
C SER A 61 -16.11 5.59 12.12
N SER A 62 -16.48 4.97 11.00
CA SER A 62 -17.78 5.15 10.37
C SER A 62 -18.93 4.75 11.29
N THR A 63 -18.82 3.61 11.99
CA THR A 63 -19.85 3.15 12.93
C THR A 63 -19.97 4.04 14.16
N LEU A 64 -18.86 4.52 14.72
CA LEU A 64 -18.85 5.43 15.85
C LEU A 64 -19.49 6.77 15.47
N LEU A 65 -19.15 7.31 14.30
CA LEU A 65 -19.69 8.57 13.82
C LEU A 65 -21.20 8.49 13.58
N SER A 66 -21.69 7.41 12.94
CA SER A 66 -23.14 7.16 12.79
C SER A 66 -23.85 7.01 14.15
N ARG A 67 -23.19 6.49 15.18
CA ARG A 67 -23.79 6.38 16.53
C ARG A 67 -23.86 7.73 17.25
N LEU A 68 -22.86 8.59 17.06
CA LEU A 68 -22.81 9.93 17.66
C LEU A 68 -23.78 10.90 16.99
N SER A 69 -24.03 10.77 15.69
CA SER A 69 -24.96 11.61 14.93
C SER A 69 -26.45 11.28 15.22
N ASN A 70 -26.76 10.04 15.66
CA ASN A 70 -28.12 9.52 15.87
C ASN A 70 -29.04 10.36 16.78
N GLY A 71 -28.50 11.14 17.72
CA GLY A 71 -29.30 11.95 18.64
C GLY A 71 -30.12 13.05 17.95
N LYS A 72 -29.54 13.73 16.94
CA LYS A 72 -30.22 14.74 16.11
C LYS A 72 -30.80 14.15 14.81
N LYS A 73 -30.23 13.05 14.32
CA LYS A 73 -30.67 12.37 13.08
C LYS A 73 -32.06 11.76 13.19
N ARG A 74 -32.46 11.20 14.34
CA ARG A 74 -33.77 10.54 14.51
C ARG A 74 -34.98 11.43 14.21
N GLU A 75 -34.85 12.75 14.36
CA GLU A 75 -35.90 13.72 14.04
C GLU A 75 -35.95 14.08 12.54
N ILE A 76 -34.78 14.04 11.86
CA ILE A 76 -34.62 14.39 10.43
C ILE A 76 -34.82 13.16 9.52
N GLU A 77 -34.28 11.99 9.90
CA GLU A 77 -34.38 10.69 9.20
C GLU A 77 -35.73 9.98 9.37
N ALA A 78 -36.59 10.45 10.29
CA ALA A 78 -38.00 10.04 10.30
C ALA A 78 -38.68 10.30 8.93
N ASN A 79 -38.10 11.18 8.11
CA ASN A 79 -38.51 11.50 6.75
C ASN A 79 -37.78 10.70 5.65
N PHE A 80 -36.66 10.04 5.97
CA PHE A 80 -35.79 9.30 5.06
C PHE A 80 -35.24 8.05 5.77
N SER A 81 -36.10 7.08 6.02
CA SER A 81 -35.79 5.92 6.87
C SER A 81 -34.72 4.98 6.25
N LYS A 82 -33.41 5.22 6.34
CA LYS A 82 -32.42 4.14 6.11
C LYS A 82 -32.53 3.14 7.27
N GLY A 83 -32.63 1.84 6.98
CA GLY A 83 -32.65 0.80 8.01
C GLY A 83 -31.34 0.81 8.80
N THR A 84 -31.39 0.57 10.11
CA THR A 84 -30.20 0.66 10.99
C THR A 84 -29.24 -0.53 10.88
N ARG A 85 -29.66 -1.64 10.25
CA ARG A 85 -28.84 -2.84 10.05
C ARG A 85 -28.32 -2.91 8.62
N ARG A 86 -27.01 -3.09 8.45
CA ARG A 86 -26.43 -3.31 7.11
C ARG A 86 -26.61 -4.75 6.66
N ASP A 87 -27.00 -4.94 5.40
CA ASP A 87 -27.15 -6.26 4.79
C ASP A 87 -25.92 -6.68 3.98
N GLY A 88 -25.96 -7.91 3.45
CA GLY A 88 -24.83 -8.48 2.71
C GLY A 88 -24.48 -7.70 1.45
N PHE A 89 -25.47 -7.10 0.78
CA PHE A 89 -25.23 -6.33 -0.43
C PHE A 89 -24.54 -5.02 -0.09
N GLN A 90 -24.97 -4.34 0.98
CA GLN A 90 -24.29 -3.15 1.50
C GLN A 90 -22.84 -3.40 1.93
N VAL A 91 -22.58 -4.51 2.60
CA VAL A 91 -21.21 -4.90 2.99
C VAL A 91 -20.36 -5.16 1.75
N THR A 92 -20.92 -5.84 0.75
CA THR A 92 -20.23 -6.15 -0.51
C THR A 92 -19.96 -4.88 -1.31
N ALA A 93 -20.94 -3.98 -1.46
CA ALA A 93 -20.80 -2.73 -2.20
C ALA A 93 -19.66 -1.84 -1.67
N ASN A 94 -19.51 -1.77 -0.34
CA ASN A 94 -18.46 -0.93 0.27
C ASN A 94 -17.10 -1.64 0.39
N GLY A 95 -17.05 -2.96 0.29
CA GLY A 95 -15.87 -3.75 0.66
C GLY A 95 -15.28 -4.63 -0.44
N ALA A 96 -16.06 -5.00 -1.46
CA ALA A 96 -15.63 -5.97 -2.48
C ALA A 96 -14.41 -5.47 -3.27
N VAL A 97 -14.37 -4.20 -3.65
CA VAL A 97 -13.24 -3.60 -4.39
C VAL A 97 -11.94 -3.72 -3.59
N ALA A 98 -12.00 -3.46 -2.28
CA ALA A 98 -10.87 -3.65 -1.38
C ALA A 98 -10.46 -5.13 -1.28
N GLY A 99 -11.43 -6.04 -1.19
CA GLY A 99 -11.18 -7.49 -1.20
C GLY A 99 -10.48 -7.97 -2.48
N VAL A 100 -10.90 -7.47 -3.65
CA VAL A 100 -10.26 -7.77 -4.94
C VAL A 100 -8.80 -7.29 -4.96
N CYS A 101 -8.51 -6.09 -4.45
CA CYS A 101 -7.14 -5.59 -4.36
C CYS A 101 -6.24 -6.52 -3.53
N VAL A 102 -6.74 -7.01 -2.40
CA VAL A 102 -6.02 -7.96 -1.54
C VAL A 102 -5.76 -9.30 -2.25
N LEU A 103 -6.75 -9.81 -2.99
CA LEU A 103 -6.60 -11.07 -3.74
C LEU A 103 -5.57 -10.95 -4.86
N LEU A 104 -5.56 -9.83 -5.58
CA LEU A 104 -4.65 -9.59 -6.71
C LEU A 104 -3.22 -9.28 -6.24
N PHE A 105 -3.04 -8.72 -5.04
CA PHE A 105 -1.75 -8.28 -4.53
C PHE A 105 -0.66 -9.37 -4.58
N PRO A 106 -0.84 -10.54 -3.96
CA PRO A 106 0.16 -11.61 -4.04
C PRO A 106 0.28 -12.21 -5.45
N LEU A 107 -0.79 -12.21 -6.25
CA LEU A 107 -0.80 -12.79 -7.61
C LEU A 107 0.03 -11.96 -8.60
N LEU A 108 0.13 -10.65 -8.39
CA LEU A 108 0.83 -9.72 -9.28
C LEU A 108 2.19 -9.26 -8.72
N GLY A 109 2.73 -9.94 -7.70
CA GLY A 109 4.04 -9.62 -7.14
C GLY A 109 4.05 -8.43 -6.17
N GLY A 110 2.90 -8.08 -5.59
CA GLY A 110 2.78 -7.05 -4.56
C GLY A 110 3.01 -5.60 -5.00
N PRO A 111 2.46 -5.13 -6.15
CA PRO A 111 2.73 -3.80 -6.64
C PRO A 111 2.07 -2.71 -5.77
N ALA A 112 2.75 -1.57 -5.61
CA ALA A 112 2.30 -0.45 -4.78
C ALA A 112 0.93 0.12 -5.18
N TRP A 113 0.59 0.09 -6.47
CA TRP A 113 -0.71 0.60 -6.95
C TRP A 113 -1.90 -0.23 -6.47
N LEU A 114 -1.73 -1.51 -6.14
CA LEU A 114 -2.80 -2.32 -5.53
C LEU A 114 -3.02 -1.95 -4.07
N TRP A 115 -1.95 -1.63 -3.33
CA TRP A 115 -2.08 -1.08 -1.98
C TRP A 115 -2.77 0.29 -2.02
N ALA A 116 -2.35 1.17 -2.92
CA ALA A 116 -3.01 2.47 -3.13
C ALA A 116 -4.48 2.29 -3.53
N GLY A 117 -4.79 1.37 -4.45
CA GLY A 117 -6.16 1.06 -4.86
C GLY A 117 -7.03 0.53 -3.73
N PHE A 118 -6.48 -0.30 -2.84
CA PHE A 118 -7.17 -0.75 -1.64
C PHE A 118 -7.45 0.41 -0.68
N ALA A 119 -6.42 1.21 -0.36
CA ALA A 119 -6.55 2.34 0.53
C ALA A 119 -7.52 3.41 -0.04
N GLY A 120 -7.49 3.64 -1.35
CA GLY A 120 -8.38 4.55 -2.06
C GLY A 120 -9.85 4.10 -2.02
N ALA A 121 -10.12 2.80 -2.15
CA ALA A 121 -11.47 2.25 -2.00
C ALA A 121 -12.03 2.52 -0.59
N LEU A 122 -11.24 2.25 0.44
CA LEU A 122 -11.63 2.47 1.84
C LEU A 122 -11.71 3.96 2.18
N ALA A 123 -10.82 4.79 1.62
CA ALA A 123 -10.86 6.23 1.78
C ALA A 123 -12.15 6.81 1.18
N ALA A 124 -12.57 6.35 0.00
CA ALA A 124 -13.83 6.77 -0.63
C ALA A 124 -15.05 6.41 0.21
N ALA A 125 -15.15 5.16 0.67
CA ALA A 125 -16.24 4.72 1.55
C ALA A 125 -16.28 5.52 2.88
N ASN A 126 -15.10 5.78 3.47
CA ASN A 126 -15.00 6.51 4.72
C ASN A 126 -15.34 8.00 4.53
N ALA A 127 -14.85 8.61 3.46
CA ALA A 127 -15.13 10.00 3.09
C ALA A 127 -16.61 10.23 2.90
N ASP A 128 -17.27 9.37 2.14
CA ASP A 128 -18.71 9.46 1.87
C ASP A 128 -19.54 9.33 3.15
N THR A 129 -19.19 8.35 3.99
CA THR A 129 -19.86 8.16 5.27
C THR A 129 -19.68 9.38 6.18
N TRP A 130 -18.46 9.90 6.30
CA TRP A 130 -18.20 11.08 7.13
C TRP A 130 -18.89 12.33 6.59
N ALA A 131 -18.88 12.52 5.26
CA ALA A 131 -19.57 13.62 4.59
C ALA A 131 -21.06 13.61 4.89
N THR A 132 -21.69 12.45 4.82
CA THR A 132 -23.12 12.28 5.10
C THR A 132 -23.43 12.51 6.58
N GLU A 133 -22.67 11.87 7.48
CA GLU A 133 -22.94 11.91 8.92
C GLU A 133 -22.71 13.31 9.53
N ILE A 134 -21.66 14.01 9.10
CA ILE A 134 -21.35 15.36 9.59
C ILE A 134 -22.12 16.42 8.80
N GLY A 135 -22.30 16.21 7.48
CA GLY A 135 -22.98 17.14 6.59
C GLY A 135 -24.43 17.41 7.01
N ILE A 136 -25.15 16.38 7.46
CA ILE A 136 -26.54 16.49 7.94
C ILE A 136 -26.65 17.39 9.20
N LEU A 137 -25.58 17.47 10.01
CA LEU A 137 -25.55 18.29 11.23
C LEU A 137 -25.18 19.75 10.95
N GLY A 138 -24.85 20.09 9.70
CA GLY A 138 -24.50 21.43 9.28
C GLY A 138 -25.65 22.43 9.45
N LYS A 139 -25.30 23.67 9.81
CA LYS A 139 -26.29 24.76 9.97
C LYS A 139 -26.82 25.31 8.63
N THR A 140 -26.06 25.12 7.56
CA THR A 140 -26.38 25.62 6.22
C THR A 140 -27.08 24.54 5.40
N LYS A 141 -28.15 24.89 4.68
CA LYS A 141 -28.81 23.95 3.76
C LYS A 141 -27.81 23.45 2.72
N PRO A 142 -27.71 22.12 2.49
CA PRO A 142 -26.90 21.58 1.40
C PRO A 142 -27.44 22.05 0.04
N ARG A 143 -26.60 21.96 -0.97
CA ARG A 143 -26.92 22.33 -2.34
C ARG A 143 -26.77 21.11 -3.25
N MET A 144 -27.67 20.95 -4.20
CA MET A 144 -27.57 19.88 -5.19
C MET A 144 -26.30 20.06 -6.03
N ILE A 145 -25.49 19.00 -6.19
CA ILE A 145 -24.21 19.08 -6.91
C ILE A 145 -24.36 19.43 -8.40
N THR A 146 -25.51 19.12 -9.02
CA THR A 146 -25.75 19.33 -10.46
C THR A 146 -26.25 20.72 -10.83
N ASN A 147 -26.97 21.42 -9.94
CA ASN A 147 -27.61 22.71 -10.25
C ASN A 147 -27.50 23.76 -9.14
N CYS A 148 -26.76 23.45 -8.06
CA CYS A 148 -26.48 24.31 -6.91
C CYS A 148 -27.71 24.85 -6.16
N LYS A 149 -28.91 24.32 -6.40
CA LYS A 149 -30.13 24.71 -5.69
C LYS A 149 -30.11 24.16 -4.25
N PRO A 150 -30.60 24.91 -3.26
CA PRO A 150 -30.74 24.40 -1.89
C PRO A 150 -31.65 23.18 -1.84
N VAL A 151 -31.23 22.14 -1.11
CA VAL A 151 -31.99 20.91 -0.88
C VAL A 151 -32.05 20.60 0.62
N GLU A 152 -32.95 19.71 1.00
CA GLU A 152 -33.07 19.31 2.39
C GLU A 152 -31.89 18.41 2.82
N PRO A 153 -31.39 18.53 4.07
CA PRO A 153 -30.36 17.64 4.60
C PRO A 153 -30.70 16.16 4.41
N GLY A 154 -29.73 15.38 3.93
CA GLY A 154 -29.91 13.96 3.62
C GLY A 154 -30.47 13.66 2.23
N THR A 155 -30.73 14.67 1.40
CA THR A 155 -31.08 14.46 -0.02
C THR A 155 -29.87 13.90 -0.78
N SER A 156 -30.07 12.82 -1.54
CA SER A 156 -29.04 12.25 -2.42
C SER A 156 -28.49 13.29 -3.39
N GLY A 157 -27.17 13.40 -3.46
CA GLY A 157 -26.46 14.42 -4.25
C GLY A 157 -26.46 15.84 -3.67
N GLY A 158 -26.97 16.02 -2.45
CA GLY A 158 -26.85 17.26 -1.69
C GLY A 158 -25.50 17.40 -1.01
N VAL A 159 -24.69 18.38 -1.44
CA VAL A 159 -23.36 18.65 -0.88
C VAL A 159 -23.35 19.91 -0.01
N SER A 160 -22.52 19.91 1.02
CA SER A 160 -22.32 21.06 1.93
C SER A 160 -20.83 21.24 2.23
N LEU A 161 -20.43 22.43 2.66
CA LEU A 161 -19.03 22.68 3.05
C LEU A 161 -18.60 21.80 4.24
N SER A 162 -19.46 21.62 5.25
CA SER A 162 -19.19 20.71 6.37
C SER A 162 -19.06 19.27 5.92
N GLY A 163 -19.91 18.82 4.97
CA GLY A 163 -19.79 17.50 4.37
C GLY A 163 -18.48 17.32 3.59
N PHE A 164 -18.08 18.32 2.80
CA PHE A 164 -16.82 18.29 2.05
C PHE A 164 -15.59 18.24 2.98
N LEU A 165 -15.55 19.08 4.03
CA LEU A 165 -14.45 19.05 5.01
C LEU A 165 -14.41 17.72 5.77
N ALA A 166 -15.56 17.13 6.06
CA ALA A 166 -15.65 15.80 6.64
C ALA A 166 -15.15 14.70 5.69
N ALA A 167 -15.47 14.78 4.39
CA ALA A 167 -14.97 13.88 3.36
C ALA A 167 -13.43 13.94 3.27
N PHE A 168 -12.88 15.16 3.25
CA PHE A 168 -11.44 15.39 3.28
C PHE A 168 -10.79 14.78 4.53
N GLY A 169 -11.32 15.06 5.72
CA GLY A 169 -10.82 14.51 6.98
C GLY A 169 -10.91 12.98 7.04
N GLY A 170 -12.01 12.41 6.56
CA GLY A 170 -12.22 10.95 6.49
C GLY A 170 -11.25 10.27 5.53
N SER A 171 -10.93 10.91 4.40
CA SER A 171 -9.95 10.42 3.44
C SER A 171 -8.53 10.51 3.99
N LEU A 172 -8.18 11.65 4.60
CA LEU A 172 -6.86 11.88 5.19
C LEU A 172 -6.58 10.91 6.35
N PHE A 173 -7.60 10.58 7.15
CA PHE A 173 -7.50 9.56 8.19
C PHE A 173 -7.09 8.20 7.64
N ILE A 174 -7.72 7.74 6.56
CA ILE A 174 -7.34 6.48 5.91
C ILE A 174 -5.96 6.60 5.24
N ALA A 175 -5.66 7.75 4.61
CA ALA A 175 -4.36 8.01 3.99
C ALA A 175 -3.21 7.94 5.00
N PHE A 176 -3.37 8.51 6.20
CA PHE A 176 -2.40 8.41 7.27
C PHE A 176 -2.13 6.95 7.64
N LEU A 177 -3.19 6.16 7.86
CA LEU A 177 -3.04 4.74 8.19
C LEU A 177 -2.42 3.95 7.02
N ALA A 178 -2.74 4.31 5.78
CA ALA A 178 -2.16 3.68 4.59
C ALA A 178 -0.64 3.89 4.50
N VAL A 179 -0.14 5.03 4.95
CA VAL A 179 1.31 5.31 5.00
C VAL A 179 1.98 4.54 6.13
N VAL A 180 1.35 4.48 7.31
CA VAL A 180 1.90 3.84 8.52
C VAL A 180 1.93 2.31 8.39
N PHE A 181 0.87 1.72 7.83
CA PHE A 181 0.66 0.27 7.82
C PHE A 181 0.81 -0.37 6.43
N LYS A 182 1.53 0.29 5.52
CA LYS A 182 1.80 -0.28 4.19
C LYS A 182 2.57 -1.60 4.27
N PRO A 183 2.34 -2.54 3.35
CA PRO A 183 3.13 -3.77 3.23
C PRO A 183 4.61 -3.48 2.93
N ASP A 184 5.50 -4.38 3.32
CA ASP A 184 6.95 -4.25 3.12
C ASP A 184 7.35 -4.15 1.63
N GLN A 185 6.53 -4.68 0.73
CA GLN A 185 6.74 -4.57 -0.72
C GLN A 185 6.57 -3.12 -1.24
N VAL A 186 5.93 -2.25 -0.47
CA VAL A 186 5.71 -0.84 -0.84
C VAL A 186 6.82 0.01 -0.24
N GLN A 187 7.60 0.68 -1.09
CA GLN A 187 8.75 1.49 -0.68
C GLN A 187 8.41 2.50 0.43
N ASN A 188 9.27 2.55 1.45
CA ASN A 188 9.11 3.41 2.62
C ASN A 188 10.14 4.55 2.64
N ASN A 189 9.99 5.52 1.74
CA ASN A 189 10.74 6.78 1.78
C ASN A 189 9.78 7.96 1.97
N LEU A 190 10.31 9.10 2.42
CA LEU A 190 9.49 10.27 2.76
C LEU A 190 8.66 10.78 1.57
N GLU A 191 9.27 10.81 0.38
CA GLU A 191 8.63 11.26 -0.85
C GLU A 191 7.41 10.38 -1.21
N ASN A 192 7.62 9.07 -1.33
CA ASN A 192 6.55 8.11 -1.61
C ASN A 192 5.47 8.10 -0.53
N ASN A 193 5.82 8.35 0.74
CA ASN A 193 4.85 8.46 1.82
C ASN A 193 3.96 9.70 1.66
N ILE A 194 4.54 10.85 1.29
CA ILE A 194 3.78 12.07 1.00
C ILE A 194 2.89 11.86 -0.24
N ILE A 195 3.45 11.31 -1.32
CA ILE A 195 2.73 11.03 -2.57
C ILE A 195 1.57 10.07 -2.30
N LEU A 196 1.80 8.96 -1.59
CA LEU A 196 0.75 8.00 -1.24
C LEU A 196 -0.36 8.65 -0.41
N SER A 197 0.00 9.50 0.57
CA SER A 197 -0.98 10.22 1.38
C SER A 197 -1.86 11.14 0.51
N LEU A 198 -1.26 11.87 -0.43
CA LEU A 198 -1.98 12.73 -1.36
C LEU A 198 -2.90 11.92 -2.29
N ILE A 199 -2.38 10.83 -2.86
CA ILE A 199 -3.13 9.93 -3.75
C ILE A 199 -4.37 9.40 -3.07
N VAL A 200 -4.23 8.82 -1.88
CA VAL A 200 -5.35 8.22 -1.13
C VAL A 200 -6.35 9.29 -0.72
N THR A 201 -5.88 10.48 -0.34
CA THR A 201 -6.76 11.62 0.01
C THR A 201 -7.59 12.07 -1.20
N VAL A 202 -6.95 12.30 -2.34
CA VAL A 202 -7.61 12.71 -3.59
C VAL A 202 -8.60 11.66 -4.07
N ALA A 203 -8.19 10.39 -4.04
CA ALA A 203 -9.02 9.26 -4.41
C ALA A 203 -10.29 9.14 -3.55
N GLY A 204 -10.17 9.32 -2.23
CA GLY A 204 -11.31 9.28 -1.32
C GLY A 204 -12.34 10.38 -1.60
N ILE A 205 -11.86 11.61 -1.84
CA ILE A 205 -12.71 12.74 -2.22
C ILE A 205 -13.36 12.50 -3.59
N ALA A 206 -12.59 12.02 -4.57
CA ALA A 206 -13.11 11.72 -5.91
C ALA A 206 -14.24 10.68 -5.87
N GLY A 207 -14.08 9.61 -5.09
CA GLY A 207 -15.11 8.60 -4.89
C GLY A 207 -16.41 9.18 -4.30
N SER A 208 -16.31 9.96 -3.22
CA SER A 208 -17.48 10.59 -2.59
C SER A 208 -18.16 11.64 -3.48
N LEU A 209 -17.40 12.34 -4.33
CA LEU A 209 -17.99 13.24 -5.33
C LEU A 209 -18.75 12.48 -6.41
N VAL A 210 -18.22 11.35 -6.89
CA VAL A 210 -18.93 10.49 -7.85
C VAL A 210 -20.22 9.93 -7.24
N ASP A 211 -20.21 9.54 -5.97
CA ASP A 211 -21.42 9.16 -5.22
C ASP A 211 -22.49 10.26 -5.33
N SER A 212 -22.13 11.49 -4.95
CA SER A 212 -23.03 12.64 -4.99
C SER A 212 -23.55 12.96 -6.40
N ILE A 213 -22.69 12.83 -7.43
CA ILE A 213 -23.08 13.06 -8.83
C ILE A 213 -24.09 12.00 -9.30
N LEU A 214 -23.80 10.73 -9.04
CA LEU A 214 -24.68 9.62 -9.39
C LEU A 214 -26.00 9.70 -8.62
N GLY A 215 -25.95 10.01 -7.33
CA GLY A 215 -27.10 10.25 -6.47
C GLY A 215 -28.03 11.36 -6.98
N ALA A 216 -27.45 12.48 -7.44
CA ALA A 216 -28.22 13.58 -8.00
C ALA A 216 -28.84 13.25 -9.38
N GLY A 217 -28.09 12.57 -10.24
CA GLY A 217 -28.44 12.40 -11.66
C GLY A 217 -29.12 11.08 -11.99
N SER A 218 -28.43 9.97 -11.73
CA SER A 218 -28.75 8.66 -12.30
C SER A 218 -29.41 7.69 -11.31
N GLN A 219 -29.24 7.91 -10.01
CA GLN A 219 -29.75 7.02 -8.96
C GLN A 219 -31.28 6.92 -9.02
N ALA A 220 -31.80 5.71 -8.87
CA ALA A 220 -33.23 5.44 -8.80
C ALA A 220 -33.86 6.20 -7.63
N MET A 221 -34.81 7.06 -7.95
CA MET A 221 -35.62 7.78 -6.97
C MET A 221 -37.09 7.41 -7.15
N TYR A 222 -37.75 7.25 -6.01
CA TYR A 222 -39.14 6.88 -5.91
C TYR A 222 -39.91 7.92 -5.13
N PHE A 223 -41.23 7.89 -5.23
CA PHE A 223 -42.12 8.79 -4.50
C PHE A 223 -43.15 7.97 -3.72
N CYS A 224 -43.38 8.35 -2.47
CA CYS A 224 -44.46 7.79 -1.66
C CYS A 224 -45.68 8.73 -1.70
N ASP A 225 -46.78 8.25 -2.28
CA ASP A 225 -47.99 9.07 -2.44
C ASP A 225 -48.71 9.38 -1.12
N ILE A 226 -48.45 8.58 -0.07
CA ILE A 226 -48.99 8.79 1.28
C ILE A 226 -48.16 9.81 2.07
N CYS A 227 -46.83 9.65 2.07
CA CYS A 227 -45.94 10.57 2.80
C CYS A 227 -45.62 11.86 2.04
N LYS A 228 -45.99 11.94 0.76
CA LYS A 228 -45.69 13.06 -0.15
C LYS A 228 -44.21 13.42 -0.20
N LYS A 229 -43.34 12.41 -0.23
CA LYS A 229 -41.88 12.56 -0.17
C LYS A 229 -41.17 11.68 -1.21
N GLU A 230 -40.06 12.20 -1.72
CA GLU A 230 -39.08 11.42 -2.49
C GLU A 230 -38.33 10.46 -1.55
N THR A 231 -37.97 9.30 -2.06
CA THR A 231 -37.26 8.26 -1.30
C THR A 231 -36.46 7.36 -2.23
N GLU A 232 -35.37 6.80 -1.72
CA GLU A 232 -34.56 5.80 -2.40
C GLU A 232 -35.12 4.38 -2.21
N LYS A 233 -36.11 4.21 -1.32
CA LYS A 233 -36.66 2.90 -0.95
C LYS A 233 -37.67 2.37 -1.97
N HIS A 234 -37.50 1.11 -2.32
CA HIS A 234 -38.37 0.34 -3.18
C HIS A 234 -38.37 -1.14 -2.75
N PRO A 235 -39.50 -1.88 -2.81
CA PRO A 235 -40.82 -1.46 -3.32
C PRO A 235 -41.68 -0.68 -2.33
N LEU A 236 -41.33 -0.66 -1.05
CA LEU A 236 -42.11 -0.03 0.01
C LEU A 236 -41.34 1.11 0.67
N HIS A 237 -42.06 2.19 0.98
CA HIS A 237 -41.55 3.29 1.81
C HIS A 237 -41.46 2.87 3.28
N GLY A 238 -40.79 3.67 4.12
CA GLY A 238 -40.72 3.43 5.57
C GLY A 238 -42.07 3.36 6.29
N CYS A 239 -43.10 3.99 5.72
CA CYS A 239 -44.48 3.89 6.22
C CYS A 239 -45.22 2.61 5.79
N GLY A 240 -44.58 1.71 5.06
CA GLY A 240 -45.16 0.46 4.56
C GLY A 240 -46.00 0.56 3.28
N ASN A 241 -46.12 1.75 2.68
CA ASN A 241 -46.88 1.94 1.45
C ASN A 241 -45.99 1.79 0.19
N PRO A 242 -46.55 1.33 -0.94
CA PRO A 242 -45.81 1.23 -2.20
C PRO A 242 -45.21 2.57 -2.66
N THR A 243 -44.05 2.49 -3.31
CA THR A 243 -43.39 3.64 -3.92
C THR A 243 -43.44 3.54 -5.44
N ARG A 244 -43.69 4.67 -6.11
CA ARG A 244 -43.66 4.77 -7.58
C ARG A 244 -42.33 5.35 -8.04
N HIS A 245 -41.72 4.75 -9.06
CA HIS A 245 -40.50 5.27 -9.66
C HIS A 245 -40.76 6.65 -10.30
N ILE A 246 -39.88 7.63 -10.06
CA ILE A 246 -40.04 8.99 -10.59
C ILE A 246 -38.88 9.45 -11.48
N ARG A 247 -37.64 9.05 -11.19
CA ARG A 247 -36.45 9.42 -11.98
C ARG A 247 -35.28 8.49 -11.68
N GLY A 248 -34.26 8.56 -12.53
CA GLY A 248 -33.07 7.71 -12.45
C GLY A 248 -33.24 6.38 -13.19
N LEU A 249 -32.19 5.57 -13.13
CA LEU A 249 -32.15 4.23 -13.70
C LEU A 249 -32.68 3.23 -12.66
N ALA A 250 -33.77 2.53 -12.96
CA ALA A 250 -34.47 1.67 -11.99
C ALA A 250 -33.58 0.61 -11.30
N TRP A 251 -32.50 0.16 -11.97
CA TRP A 251 -31.54 -0.80 -11.41
C TRP A 251 -30.46 -0.15 -10.52
N LEU A 252 -30.22 1.16 -10.68
CA LEU A 252 -29.16 1.89 -9.99
C LEU A 252 -29.64 2.39 -8.62
N ASN A 253 -29.69 1.49 -7.65
CA ASN A 253 -29.98 1.83 -6.25
C ASN A 253 -28.74 2.39 -5.52
N ASN A 254 -28.93 2.84 -4.27
CA ASN A 254 -27.86 3.39 -3.43
C ASN A 254 -26.65 2.46 -3.28
N ASP A 255 -26.85 1.15 -3.25
CA ASP A 255 -25.75 0.20 -3.05
C ASP A 255 -24.86 0.09 -4.29
N TRP A 256 -25.43 0.19 -5.49
CA TRP A 256 -24.63 0.35 -6.71
C TRP A 256 -23.86 1.67 -6.74
N VAL A 257 -24.47 2.75 -6.25
CA VAL A 257 -23.80 4.05 -6.14
C VAL A 257 -22.60 3.96 -5.18
N ASN A 258 -22.75 3.33 -4.02
CA ASN A 258 -21.66 3.01 -3.10
C ASN A 258 -20.55 2.17 -3.76
N LEU A 259 -20.93 1.18 -4.58
CA LEU A 259 -19.94 0.38 -5.32
C LEU A 259 -19.15 1.25 -6.31
N PHE A 260 -19.82 2.15 -7.04
CA PHE A 260 -19.14 3.07 -7.95
C PHE A 260 -18.29 4.09 -7.20
N CYS A 261 -18.70 4.53 -6.01
CA CYS A 261 -17.90 5.36 -5.11
C CYS A 261 -16.56 4.68 -4.77
N THR A 262 -16.60 3.45 -4.25
CA THR A 262 -15.39 2.72 -3.87
C THR A 262 -14.53 2.30 -5.06
N LEU A 263 -15.17 1.93 -6.18
CA LEU A 263 -14.48 1.61 -7.43
C LEU A 263 -13.73 2.83 -7.98
N THR A 264 -14.36 4.01 -7.96
CA THR A 264 -13.74 5.27 -8.37
C THR A 264 -12.54 5.59 -7.49
N GLY A 265 -12.67 5.48 -6.16
CA GLY A 265 -11.56 5.67 -5.24
C GLY A 265 -10.41 4.71 -5.53
N SER A 266 -10.71 3.44 -5.77
CA SER A 266 -9.70 2.43 -6.07
C SER A 266 -8.96 2.69 -7.39
N ILE A 267 -9.70 2.92 -8.48
CA ILE A 267 -9.12 3.17 -9.81
C ILE A 267 -8.31 4.47 -9.80
N THR A 268 -8.83 5.53 -9.18
CA THR A 268 -8.13 6.81 -9.08
C THR A 268 -6.80 6.63 -8.34
N ALA A 269 -6.82 5.96 -7.19
CA ALA A 269 -5.61 5.73 -6.41
C ALA A 269 -4.61 4.82 -7.15
N ALA A 270 -5.08 3.75 -7.78
CA ALA A 270 -4.24 2.83 -8.53
C ALA A 270 -3.58 3.53 -9.73
N LEU A 271 -4.34 4.28 -10.54
CA LEU A 271 -3.81 5.01 -11.68
C LEU A 271 -2.79 6.07 -11.24
N LEU A 272 -3.12 6.89 -10.26
CA LEU A 272 -2.19 7.90 -9.74
C LEU A 272 -0.93 7.25 -9.15
N ALA A 273 -1.05 6.10 -8.48
CA ALA A 273 0.12 5.37 -7.97
C ALA A 273 0.95 4.75 -9.10
N ILE A 274 0.33 4.31 -10.20
CA ILE A 274 1.06 3.89 -11.40
C ILE A 274 1.88 5.07 -11.95
N PHE A 275 1.29 6.26 -12.04
CA PHE A 275 1.96 7.44 -12.59
C PHE A 275 2.95 8.13 -11.66
N LEU A 276 2.73 8.12 -10.34
CA LEU A 276 3.51 8.93 -9.39
C LEU A 276 4.44 8.10 -8.50
N ILE A 277 4.16 6.81 -8.34
CA ILE A 277 4.97 5.90 -7.51
C ILE A 277 5.65 4.83 -8.39
N SER A 278 4.95 4.35 -9.44
CA SER A 278 5.43 3.25 -10.29
C SER A 278 6.01 3.73 -11.63
N SER A 279 5.91 5.03 -11.94
CA SER A 279 6.57 5.63 -13.09
C SER A 279 7.76 6.45 -12.59
N PRO A 280 8.90 6.42 -13.29
CA PRO A 280 9.93 7.43 -13.12
C PRO A 280 9.40 8.72 -13.75
N VAL A 281 8.46 9.40 -13.09
CA VAL A 281 8.08 10.77 -13.48
C VAL A 281 9.18 11.68 -12.96
N SER A 282 10.19 11.86 -13.82
CA SER A 282 11.14 12.95 -13.75
C SER A 282 10.38 14.26 -14.01
N LEU A 283 9.74 14.81 -12.98
CA LEU A 283 9.30 16.19 -12.98
C LEU A 283 10.53 17.06 -12.74
N SER A 284 10.98 17.68 -13.83
CA SER A 284 11.96 18.75 -13.94
C SER A 284 12.19 19.54 -12.64
N GLY A 285 13.44 19.59 -12.17
CA GLY A 285 13.80 20.61 -11.19
C GLY A 285 15.15 20.56 -10.51
N GLU A 286 15.87 19.44 -10.50
CA GLU A 286 17.29 19.45 -10.12
C GLU A 286 18.07 18.59 -11.10
N GLN A 287 19.22 19.09 -11.51
CA GLN A 287 20.15 18.37 -12.38
C GLN A 287 20.56 17.08 -11.66
N GLY A 288 19.86 15.99 -11.93
CA GLY A 288 20.30 14.65 -11.57
C GLY A 288 21.64 14.46 -12.24
N ALA A 289 22.70 14.46 -11.42
CA ALA A 289 24.00 14.03 -11.84
C ALA A 289 23.82 12.68 -12.56
N GLU A 290 24.23 12.63 -13.81
CA GLU A 290 24.46 11.37 -14.51
C GLU A 290 25.31 10.51 -13.56
N MET A 291 24.74 9.44 -12.98
CA MET A 291 25.48 8.58 -12.07
C MET A 291 26.72 8.10 -12.81
N THR A 292 27.88 8.56 -12.36
CA THR A 292 29.13 8.24 -13.05
C THR A 292 29.36 6.73 -12.89
N LYS A 293 29.68 6.04 -13.99
CA LYS A 293 29.94 4.60 -13.94
C LYS A 293 31.38 4.36 -13.50
N LEU A 294 31.56 3.61 -12.41
CA LEU A 294 32.87 3.12 -12.00
C LEU A 294 33.29 1.97 -12.94
N ASP A 295 34.56 1.97 -13.32
CA ASP A 295 35.17 0.78 -13.93
C ASP A 295 35.48 -0.18 -12.78
N PHE A 296 34.67 -1.22 -12.60
CA PHE A 296 34.75 -2.18 -11.51
C PHE A 296 34.76 -3.59 -12.07
N SER A 297 35.78 -4.37 -11.72
CA SER A 297 35.98 -5.71 -12.28
C SER A 297 36.71 -6.64 -11.31
N SER A 298 36.70 -7.93 -11.65
CA SER A 298 37.55 -8.92 -11.01
C SER A 298 38.51 -9.54 -12.03
N PRO A 299 39.80 -9.73 -11.69
CA PRO A 299 40.72 -10.49 -12.53
C PRO A 299 40.49 -12.01 -12.46
N VAL A 300 39.67 -12.50 -11.52
CA VAL A 300 39.53 -13.94 -11.25
C VAL A 300 38.44 -14.62 -12.11
N PHE A 301 37.51 -13.83 -12.67
CA PHE A 301 36.54 -14.27 -13.68
C PHE A 301 36.07 -13.10 -14.54
N ALA A 302 35.82 -13.38 -15.82
CA ALA A 302 35.23 -12.40 -16.73
C ALA A 302 33.74 -12.15 -16.41
N TYR A 303 33.22 -11.00 -16.84
CA TYR A 303 31.81 -10.67 -16.66
C TYR A 303 30.90 -11.76 -17.25
N ASN A 304 29.89 -12.17 -16.49
CA ASN A 304 28.94 -13.23 -16.83
C ASN A 304 29.61 -14.59 -17.16
N GLN A 305 30.76 -14.86 -16.54
CA GLN A 305 31.45 -16.15 -16.64
C GLN A 305 31.42 -16.89 -15.30
N PRO A 306 31.66 -18.21 -15.30
CA PRO A 306 31.68 -19.00 -14.07
C PRO A 306 32.69 -18.49 -13.04
N ILE A 307 32.24 -18.31 -11.80
CA ILE A 307 33.09 -18.02 -10.65
C ILE A 307 33.89 -19.30 -10.33
N PRO A 308 35.23 -19.24 -10.21
CA PRO A 308 36.02 -20.42 -9.88
C PRO A 308 35.58 -21.06 -8.56
N ALA A 309 35.52 -22.39 -8.51
CA ALA A 309 35.10 -23.14 -7.32
C ALA A 309 35.90 -22.79 -6.06
N LYS A 310 37.14 -22.30 -6.20
CA LYS A 310 37.94 -21.73 -5.09
C LYS A 310 37.14 -20.72 -4.24
N TYR A 311 36.30 -19.90 -4.87
CA TYR A 311 35.53 -18.83 -4.24
C TYR A 311 34.10 -19.26 -3.85
N SER A 312 33.75 -20.54 -3.96
CA SER A 312 32.42 -21.08 -3.64
C SER A 312 32.46 -22.07 -2.46
N CYS A 313 31.29 -22.59 -2.07
CA CYS A 313 31.20 -23.63 -1.04
C CYS A 313 31.78 -25.00 -1.46
N ASP A 314 32.08 -25.19 -2.75
CA ASP A 314 32.76 -26.40 -3.25
C ASP A 314 34.29 -26.26 -3.25
N GLY A 315 34.83 -25.11 -2.81
CA GLY A 315 36.25 -24.87 -2.66
C GLY A 315 36.62 -24.24 -1.32
N GLN A 316 37.40 -23.17 -1.35
CA GLN A 316 37.95 -22.55 -0.14
C GLN A 316 36.98 -21.54 0.51
N ASN A 317 35.90 -21.16 -0.19
CA ASN A 317 34.91 -20.20 0.30
C ASN A 317 35.53 -18.86 0.76
N ILE A 318 36.49 -18.35 -0.01
CA ILE A 318 37.17 -17.08 0.25
C ILE A 318 36.65 -15.98 -0.69
N SER A 319 36.78 -14.70 -0.31
CA SER A 319 36.37 -13.59 -1.18
C SER A 319 37.25 -13.49 -2.43
N PRO A 320 36.71 -13.19 -3.62
CA PRO A 320 37.51 -12.90 -4.81
C PRO A 320 38.18 -11.53 -4.73
N THR A 321 39.23 -11.34 -5.54
CA THR A 321 39.86 -10.03 -5.71
C THR A 321 38.98 -9.13 -6.59
N PHE A 322 38.85 -7.86 -6.24
CA PHE A 322 38.21 -6.84 -7.09
C PHE A 322 39.11 -5.62 -7.22
N SER A 323 39.01 -4.93 -8.36
CA SER A 323 39.72 -3.70 -8.64
C SER A 323 38.78 -2.69 -9.30
N TRP A 324 39.04 -1.41 -9.08
CA TRP A 324 38.26 -0.35 -9.70
C TRP A 324 39.04 0.92 -10.00
N THR A 325 38.54 1.68 -10.98
CA THR A 325 39.00 3.01 -11.32
C THR A 325 37.81 3.96 -11.60
N GLY A 326 38.09 5.25 -11.80
CA GLY A 326 37.06 6.23 -12.09
C GLY A 326 36.30 6.75 -10.87
N ILE A 327 36.89 6.69 -9.67
CA ILE A 327 36.31 7.22 -8.44
C ILE A 327 36.11 8.75 -8.58
N PRO A 328 34.89 9.29 -8.41
CA PRO A 328 34.65 10.73 -8.43
C PRO A 328 35.47 11.48 -7.36
N ALA A 329 35.90 12.70 -7.67
CA ALA A 329 36.74 13.51 -6.77
C ALA A 329 36.09 13.77 -5.39
N ASP A 330 34.76 13.88 -5.34
CA ASP A 330 34.01 14.15 -4.10
C ASP A 330 33.74 12.90 -3.26
N THR A 331 34.26 11.73 -3.66
CA THR A 331 34.11 10.48 -2.92
C THR A 331 34.86 10.54 -1.60
N ARG A 332 34.17 10.21 -0.52
CA ARG A 332 34.71 10.16 0.85
C ARG A 332 34.84 8.74 1.39
N SER A 333 33.97 7.83 0.94
CA SER A 333 34.09 6.40 1.26
C SER A 333 33.55 5.51 0.14
N LEU A 334 33.87 4.22 0.20
CA LEU A 334 33.33 3.19 -0.71
C LEU A 334 32.61 2.08 0.06
N ALA A 335 31.66 1.45 -0.62
CA ALA A 335 30.95 0.27 -0.13
C ALA A 335 30.76 -0.77 -1.23
N LEU A 336 30.74 -2.06 -0.86
CA LEU A 336 30.48 -3.18 -1.76
C LEU A 336 29.38 -4.08 -1.18
N ILE A 337 28.42 -4.44 -2.03
CA ILE A 337 27.38 -5.43 -1.70
C ILE A 337 27.42 -6.54 -2.76
N ALA A 338 27.35 -7.81 -2.32
CA ALA A 338 27.23 -8.96 -3.19
C ALA A 338 25.93 -9.72 -2.92
N ASP A 339 25.10 -9.94 -3.95
CA ASP A 339 23.78 -10.57 -3.83
C ASP A 339 23.52 -11.62 -4.92
N ASP A 340 22.73 -12.63 -4.59
CA ASP A 340 22.19 -13.67 -5.48
C ASP A 340 20.65 -13.57 -5.51
N PRO A 341 20.05 -12.98 -6.57
CA PRO A 341 18.60 -12.89 -6.71
C PRO A 341 17.94 -14.21 -7.10
N ASP A 342 18.71 -15.22 -7.54
CA ASP A 342 18.20 -16.52 -7.99
C ASP A 342 17.96 -17.49 -6.81
N ALA A 343 18.34 -17.09 -5.60
CA ALA A 343 18.16 -17.90 -4.40
C ALA A 343 16.68 -18.29 -4.15
N PRO A 344 16.37 -19.55 -3.77
CA PRO A 344 14.99 -20.06 -3.75
C PRO A 344 14.02 -19.37 -2.77
N LEU A 345 14.56 -18.68 -1.76
CA LEU A 345 13.81 -18.01 -0.70
C LEU A 345 13.85 -16.48 -0.82
N GLY A 346 14.12 -15.97 -2.03
CA GLY A 346 14.38 -14.55 -2.30
C GLY A 346 15.87 -14.24 -2.28
N THR A 347 16.22 -12.99 -2.57
CA THR A 347 17.62 -12.54 -2.71
C THR A 347 18.47 -12.91 -1.49
N PHE A 348 19.61 -13.54 -1.74
CA PHE A 348 20.57 -13.89 -0.71
C PHE A 348 21.78 -12.94 -0.79
N THR A 349 22.06 -12.22 0.30
CA THR A 349 23.27 -11.39 0.40
C THR A 349 24.45 -12.25 0.80
N HIS A 350 25.46 -12.26 -0.04
CA HIS A 350 26.71 -13.01 0.10
C HIS A 350 27.81 -12.19 0.77
N TRP A 351 27.84 -10.87 0.58
CA TRP A 351 28.90 -10.03 1.12
C TRP A 351 28.48 -8.58 1.30
N VAL A 352 28.94 -7.95 2.38
CA VAL A 352 28.71 -6.54 2.68
C VAL A 352 30.02 -5.97 3.20
N VAL A 353 30.54 -4.93 2.54
CA VAL A 353 31.77 -4.22 2.92
C VAL A 353 31.49 -2.72 2.84
N TYR A 354 31.92 -1.94 3.82
CA TYR A 354 31.70 -0.49 3.83
C TYR A 354 32.76 0.23 4.68
N ASN A 355 32.72 1.56 4.66
CA ASN A 355 33.75 2.44 5.24
C ASN A 355 35.15 2.20 4.64
N LEU A 356 35.21 1.79 3.37
CA LEU A 356 36.49 1.73 2.67
C LEU A 356 36.97 3.16 2.38
N PRO A 357 38.26 3.48 2.55
CA PRO A 357 38.80 4.78 2.19
C PRO A 357 38.58 5.11 0.71
N ALA A 358 38.28 6.37 0.39
CA ALA A 358 38.13 6.81 -1.01
C ALA A 358 39.38 6.60 -1.88
N SER A 359 40.57 6.57 -1.26
CA SER A 359 41.84 6.29 -1.94
C SER A 359 42.05 4.81 -2.27
N GLN A 360 41.20 3.91 -1.79
CA GLN A 360 41.32 2.48 -2.04
C GLN A 360 40.83 2.15 -3.46
N SER A 361 41.59 1.34 -4.21
CA SER A 361 41.29 0.96 -5.60
C SER A 361 41.13 -0.55 -5.81
N SER A 362 41.20 -1.35 -4.74
CA SER A 362 41.06 -2.80 -4.81
C SER A 362 40.68 -3.44 -3.47
N LEU A 363 40.10 -4.65 -3.54
CA LEU A 363 39.98 -5.60 -2.42
C LEU A 363 40.76 -6.85 -2.78
N ASN A 364 41.64 -7.28 -1.87
CA ASN A 364 42.40 -8.51 -2.03
C ASN A 364 41.51 -9.73 -1.85
N GLU A 365 41.95 -10.89 -2.35
CA GLU A 365 41.26 -12.14 -2.06
C GLU A 365 41.36 -12.54 -0.59
N GLY A 366 40.37 -13.28 -0.11
CA GLY A 366 40.38 -13.92 1.21
C GLY A 366 40.43 -12.97 2.40
N ILE A 367 39.64 -11.89 2.37
CA ILE A 367 39.57 -10.93 3.47
C ILE A 367 38.98 -11.62 4.73
N PRO A 368 39.71 -11.67 5.86
CA PRO A 368 39.23 -12.27 7.09
C PRO A 368 38.03 -11.53 7.68
N ALA A 369 37.14 -12.26 8.36
CA ALA A 369 35.92 -11.74 8.98
C ALA A 369 36.17 -10.53 9.90
N GLY A 370 35.22 -9.58 9.92
CA GLY A 370 35.25 -8.43 10.82
C GLY A 370 35.87 -7.17 10.23
N ILE A 371 36.80 -6.55 10.97
CA ILE A 371 37.39 -5.24 10.63
C ILE A 371 38.50 -5.43 9.57
N LEU A 372 38.44 -4.65 8.50
CA LEU A 372 39.44 -4.65 7.45
C LEU A 372 40.72 -3.94 7.93
N SER A 373 41.88 -4.36 7.42
CA SER A 373 43.15 -3.69 7.67
C SER A 373 43.19 -2.23 7.21
N THR A 374 42.27 -1.84 6.31
CA THR A 374 42.09 -0.47 5.82
C THR A 374 41.13 0.37 6.68
N GLY A 375 40.63 -0.17 7.80
CA GLY A 375 39.72 0.52 8.73
C GLY A 375 38.22 0.37 8.43
N GLY A 376 37.87 -0.26 7.30
CA GLY A 376 36.49 -0.58 6.95
C GLY A 376 35.91 -1.78 7.72
N TYR A 377 34.62 -2.07 7.50
CA TYR A 377 33.92 -3.18 8.14
C TYR A 377 33.36 -4.17 7.13
N GLN A 378 33.36 -5.46 7.50
CA GLN A 378 32.46 -6.46 6.91
C GLN A 378 31.14 -6.48 7.68
N GLY A 379 30.03 -6.25 6.97
CA GLY A 379 28.67 -6.32 7.49
C GLY A 379 28.11 -7.74 7.55
N PHE A 380 26.93 -7.90 8.15
CA PHE A 380 26.27 -9.21 8.24
C PHE A 380 25.60 -9.60 6.91
N ASN A 381 26.01 -10.75 6.38
CA ASN A 381 25.38 -11.40 5.23
C ASN A 381 24.09 -12.17 5.64
N SER A 382 23.39 -12.80 4.69
CA SER A 382 22.14 -13.54 4.97
C SER A 382 22.35 -14.79 5.84
N ALA A 383 23.59 -15.31 5.92
CA ALA A 383 24.00 -16.36 6.87
C ALA A 383 24.39 -15.82 8.26
N ARG A 384 24.19 -14.53 8.53
CA ARG A 384 24.56 -13.84 9.78
C ARG A 384 26.06 -13.88 10.08
N GLN A 385 26.88 -13.92 9.05
CA GLN A 385 28.34 -13.85 9.16
C GLN A 385 28.80 -12.46 8.74
N ASN A 386 29.78 -11.91 9.45
CA ASN A 386 30.50 -10.68 9.09
C ASN A 386 31.68 -10.98 8.15
N ALA A 387 31.42 -11.79 7.13
CA ALA A 387 32.39 -12.30 6.18
C ALA A 387 31.73 -12.58 4.83
N TYR A 388 32.55 -12.72 3.80
CA TYR A 388 32.13 -13.29 2.52
C TYR A 388 31.61 -14.72 2.72
N MET A 389 30.43 -15.01 2.16
CA MET A 389 29.96 -16.37 1.93
C MET A 389 29.88 -16.59 0.43
N GLY A 390 30.59 -17.59 -0.08
CA GLY A 390 30.64 -17.90 -1.50
C GLY A 390 29.35 -18.52 -2.05
N PRO A 391 29.24 -18.61 -3.38
CA PRO A 391 28.17 -19.33 -4.05
C PRO A 391 27.95 -20.73 -3.47
N CYS A 392 26.69 -21.06 -3.17
CA CYS A 392 26.31 -22.40 -2.76
C CYS A 392 24.87 -22.74 -3.21
N PRO A 393 24.59 -22.68 -4.52
CA PRO A 393 23.24 -22.92 -5.01
C PRO A 393 22.85 -24.39 -4.82
N PRO A 394 21.55 -24.72 -4.78
CA PRO A 394 21.09 -26.10 -4.89
C PRO A 394 21.61 -26.73 -6.19
N ALA A 395 21.82 -28.05 -6.19
CA ALA A 395 22.22 -28.76 -7.40
C ALA A 395 21.21 -28.53 -8.54
N GLY A 396 21.72 -28.26 -9.74
CA GLY A 396 20.89 -28.16 -10.93
C GLY A 396 20.90 -26.83 -11.66
N ARG A 397 20.38 -25.73 -11.10
CA ARG A 397 20.27 -24.45 -11.84
C ARG A 397 21.50 -23.56 -11.60
N ASN A 398 21.88 -22.82 -12.64
CA ASN A 398 22.91 -21.79 -12.53
C ASN A 398 22.33 -20.54 -11.85
N HIS A 399 23.09 -19.96 -10.94
CA HIS A 399 22.74 -18.72 -10.22
C HIS A 399 23.68 -17.59 -10.64
N HIS A 400 23.19 -16.35 -10.58
CA HIS A 400 23.93 -15.13 -10.89
C HIS A 400 24.28 -14.39 -9.59
N TYR A 401 25.55 -14.04 -9.43
CA TYR A 401 26.08 -13.34 -8.27
C TYR A 401 26.52 -11.95 -8.68
N PHE A 402 25.79 -10.94 -8.21
CA PHE A 402 26.05 -9.53 -8.53
C PHE A 402 26.89 -8.91 -7.44
N PHE A 403 28.05 -8.35 -7.81
CA PHE A 403 28.91 -7.56 -6.95
C PHE A 403 28.75 -6.10 -7.37
N ARG A 404 28.36 -5.23 -6.45
CA ARG A 404 28.15 -3.80 -6.70
C ARG A 404 29.05 -2.97 -5.81
N LEU A 405 29.83 -2.09 -6.41
CA LEU A 405 30.65 -1.10 -5.73
C LEU A 405 29.97 0.26 -5.82
N TYR A 406 29.96 0.99 -4.70
CA TYR A 406 29.39 2.33 -4.58
C TYR A 406 30.47 3.30 -4.10
N ALA A 407 30.58 4.44 -4.78
CA ALA A 407 31.34 5.59 -4.33
C ALA A 407 30.40 6.58 -3.63
N LEU A 408 30.73 6.98 -2.41
CA LEU A 408 29.84 7.70 -1.51
C LEU A 408 30.43 9.06 -1.13
N ASP A 409 29.58 10.08 -0.98
CA ASP A 409 29.95 11.37 -0.38
C ASP A 409 29.96 11.34 1.17
N LEU A 410 29.72 10.17 1.77
CA LEU A 410 29.72 9.93 3.20
C LEU A 410 31.12 9.67 3.75
N GLU A 411 31.42 10.24 4.90
CA GLU A 411 32.61 9.86 5.69
C GLU A 411 32.57 8.37 6.06
N PRO A 412 33.73 7.69 6.17
CA PRO A 412 33.82 6.27 6.52
C PRO A 412 33.57 6.00 8.01
N THR A 413 32.44 6.50 8.54
CA THR A 413 32.06 6.46 9.95
C THR A 413 30.72 5.76 10.18
N LEU A 414 30.24 4.98 9.20
CA LEU A 414 29.01 4.20 9.36
C LEU A 414 29.18 3.18 10.49
N PRO A 415 28.13 2.89 11.28
CA PRO A 415 28.23 2.00 12.43
C PRO A 415 28.55 0.56 12.00
N GLU A 416 29.24 -0.19 12.86
CA GLU A 416 29.53 -1.61 12.63
C GLU A 416 28.24 -2.47 12.61
N GLY A 417 28.29 -3.63 11.96
CA GLY A 417 27.22 -4.63 11.99
C GLY A 417 26.03 -4.33 11.07
N LEU A 418 26.20 -3.51 10.03
CA LEU A 418 25.17 -3.30 9.02
C LEU A 418 24.89 -4.56 8.19
N THR A 419 23.61 -4.76 7.84
CA THR A 419 23.17 -5.67 6.78
C THR A 419 23.11 -4.92 5.45
N ALA A 420 22.99 -5.63 4.32
CA ALA A 420 22.84 -5.00 3.00
C ALA A 420 21.65 -4.01 2.95
N ASP A 421 20.49 -4.37 3.51
CA ASP A 421 19.32 -3.47 3.54
C ASP A 421 19.58 -2.19 4.33
N LYS A 422 20.21 -2.30 5.52
CA LYS A 422 20.52 -1.14 6.35
C LYS A 422 21.56 -0.26 5.69
N LEU A 423 22.59 -0.85 5.08
CA LEU A 423 23.61 -0.13 4.34
C LEU A 423 22.98 0.59 3.14
N SER A 424 22.17 -0.11 2.33
CA SER A 424 21.48 0.46 1.17
C SER A 424 20.59 1.64 1.54
N ASN A 425 19.89 1.56 2.68
CA ASN A 425 19.09 2.66 3.20
C ASN A 425 19.93 3.86 3.66
N LEU A 426 21.09 3.62 4.28
CA LEU A 426 21.98 4.68 4.75
C LEU A 426 22.70 5.40 3.61
N ILE A 427 23.04 4.68 2.53
CA ILE A 427 23.72 5.26 1.37
C ILE A 427 22.76 5.84 0.33
N ALA A 428 21.44 5.66 0.51
CA ALA A 428 20.45 6.21 -0.40
C ALA A 428 20.54 7.74 -0.44
N GLY A 429 20.70 8.30 -1.64
CA GLY A 429 20.93 9.75 -1.83
C GLY A 429 22.38 10.20 -1.68
N HIS A 430 23.30 9.28 -1.33
CA HIS A 430 24.72 9.56 -1.09
C HIS A 430 25.67 8.91 -2.12
N VAL A 431 25.12 8.20 -3.11
CA VAL A 431 25.90 7.50 -4.15
C VAL A 431 26.28 8.48 -5.27
N LEU A 432 27.57 8.74 -5.42
CA LEU A 432 28.13 9.56 -6.49
C LEU A 432 28.38 8.77 -7.78
N ALA A 433 28.79 7.51 -7.64
CA ALA A 433 29.09 6.61 -8.73
C ALA A 433 28.91 5.15 -8.32
N SER A 434 28.67 4.27 -9.28
CA SER A 434 28.59 2.84 -9.03
C SER A 434 29.17 1.99 -10.14
N GLY A 435 29.62 0.79 -9.80
CA GLY A 435 30.10 -0.23 -10.73
C GLY A 435 29.52 -1.59 -10.36
N GLU A 436 29.28 -2.44 -11.36
CA GLU A 436 28.73 -3.78 -11.16
C GLU A 436 29.57 -4.81 -11.92
N TRP A 437 29.85 -5.92 -11.25
CA TRP A 437 30.46 -7.10 -11.84
C TRP A 437 29.62 -8.32 -11.49
N MET A 438 29.35 -9.20 -12.45
CA MET A 438 28.49 -10.36 -12.23
C MET A 438 29.19 -11.62 -12.72
N GLY A 439 29.08 -12.69 -11.94
CA GLY A 439 29.57 -14.02 -12.30
C GLY A 439 28.50 -15.07 -12.01
N THR A 440 28.67 -16.27 -12.56
CA THR A 440 27.69 -17.36 -12.39
C THR A 440 28.27 -18.53 -11.62
N PHE A 441 27.45 -19.31 -10.94
CA PHE A 441 27.88 -20.58 -10.34
C PHE A 441 26.76 -21.61 -10.33
N GLN A 442 27.11 -22.87 -10.59
CA GLN A 442 26.20 -24.02 -10.65
C GLN A 442 26.88 -25.22 -9.98
N ARG A 443 26.09 -26.04 -9.28
CA ARG A 443 26.53 -27.30 -8.67
C ARG A 443 25.97 -28.51 -9.39
#